data_AF-A0AAU9CHK0-F1
#
_entry.id   AF-A0AAU9CHK0-F1
#
_cell.length_a   1.000
_cell.length_b   1.000
_cell.length_c   1.000
_cell.angle_alpha   90.00
_cell.angle_beta   90.00
_cell.angle_gamma   90.00
#
_symmetry.space_group_name_H-M   'P 1'
#
loop_
_entity.id
_entity.type
_entity.pdbx_description
1 polymer ?
#
loop_
_entity_poly.entity_id
_entity_poly.type
_entity_poly.pdbx_seq_one_letter_code
_entity_poly.pdbx_strand_id
1 'polypeptide(L)'
;MKDLKGVRDRYQRMSLEDLVDMSTKPEGLKVEVIPLLQEELNRRGQLAEVDRLSNFLAKRNENTGISDLSKKELQLMISERLQSGESIESIKIDLKDSGINIYETVDEDEKKIKDKAFSYITDLRQQGLKEDVINKKLEEELSLNEEDSENMKAQLKERGKQNILIGALLAIVGGVAVAISLSSKGKLPYSSLILFFVGVWRIVKGVSQRKSK
;
A
#
# COMPACT_ATOMS: atom_id res chain seq x y z
N MET A 1 15.25 16.40 -8.32
CA MET A 1 15.24 17.08 -6.99
C MET A 1 15.47 18.57 -7.21
N LYS A 2 14.41 19.36 -7.42
CA LYS A 2 14.52 20.83 -7.44
C LYS A 2 14.68 21.33 -6.00
N ASP A 3 15.33 22.48 -5.84
CA ASP A 3 15.91 23.08 -4.63
C ASP A 3 14.94 23.38 -3.47
N LEU A 4 14.24 22.37 -2.94
CA LEU A 4 13.36 22.49 -1.77
C LEU A 4 14.13 22.80 -0.49
N LYS A 5 15.40 22.38 -0.43
CA LYS A 5 16.31 22.67 0.69
C LYS A 5 16.63 24.16 0.75
N GLY A 6 16.94 24.80 -0.38
CA GLY A 6 17.17 26.24 -0.45
C GLY A 6 15.93 27.09 -0.16
N VAL A 7 14.74 26.60 -0.48
CA VAL A 7 13.47 27.26 -0.12
C VAL A 7 13.23 27.19 1.40
N ARG A 8 13.40 26.02 2.02
CA ARG A 8 13.30 25.86 3.48
C ARG A 8 14.26 26.78 4.22
N ASP A 9 15.53 26.80 3.81
CA ASP A 9 16.57 27.64 4.43
C ASP A 9 16.27 29.14 4.28
N ARG A 10 15.55 29.53 3.22
CA ARG A 10 15.12 30.90 2.98
C ARG A 10 13.96 31.28 3.90
N TYR A 11 12.94 30.44 4.04
CA TYR A 11 11.81 30.68 4.94
C TYR A 11 12.26 30.78 6.40
N GLN A 12 13.24 29.96 6.82
CA GLN A 12 13.82 30.05 8.16
C GLN A 12 14.49 31.40 8.45
N ARG A 13 15.03 32.08 7.43
CA ARG A 13 15.72 33.38 7.56
C ARG A 13 14.80 34.58 7.29
N MET A 14 13.59 34.33 6.81
CA MET A 14 12.63 35.36 6.43
C MET A 14 11.92 35.95 7.66
N SER A 15 11.51 37.21 7.56
CA SER A 15 10.75 37.87 8.64
C SER A 15 9.38 37.22 8.81
N LEU A 16 8.78 37.36 10.00
CA LEU A 16 7.43 36.84 10.24
C LEU A 16 6.40 37.52 9.35
N GLU A 17 6.51 38.84 9.17
CA GLU A 17 5.61 39.64 8.33
C GLU A 17 5.62 39.18 6.88
N ASP A 18 6.79 38.88 6.32
CA ASP A 18 6.91 38.36 4.96
C ASP A 18 6.27 36.97 4.82
N LEU A 19 6.48 36.07 5.79
CA LEU A 19 5.88 34.73 5.77
C LEU A 19 4.34 34.80 5.89
N VAL A 20 3.84 35.74 6.68
CA VAL A 20 2.40 36.00 6.82
C VAL A 20 1.84 36.59 5.53
N ASP A 21 2.48 37.60 4.91
CA ASP A 21 2.01 38.15 3.63
C ASP A 21 1.97 37.05 2.53
N MET A 22 2.98 36.19 2.47
CA MET A 22 2.99 35.02 1.57
C MET A 22 1.82 34.06 1.85
N SER A 23 1.43 33.87 3.11
CA SER A 23 0.27 33.05 3.47
C SER A 23 -1.09 33.66 3.10
N THR A 24 -1.16 34.99 2.95
CA THR A 24 -2.38 35.70 2.53
C THR A 24 -2.63 35.66 1.02
N LYS A 25 -1.59 35.35 0.23
CA LYS A 25 -1.64 35.25 -1.24
C LYS A 25 -1.05 33.93 -1.74
N PRO A 26 -1.62 32.78 -1.32
CA PRO A 26 -1.05 31.46 -1.62
C PRO A 26 -1.11 31.07 -3.11
N GLU A 27 -1.88 31.78 -3.93
CA GLU A 27 -2.03 31.55 -5.38
C GLU A 27 -0.71 31.72 -6.15
N GLY A 28 0.17 32.59 -5.66
CA GLY A 28 1.50 32.82 -6.26
C GLY A 28 2.55 31.77 -5.86
N LEU A 29 2.21 30.87 -4.94
CA LEU A 29 3.13 29.85 -4.43
C LEU A 29 2.95 28.52 -5.18
N LYS A 30 4.08 27.85 -5.40
CA LYS A 30 4.04 26.46 -5.86
C LYS A 30 3.48 25.58 -4.75
N VAL A 31 2.59 24.65 -5.09
CA VAL A 31 1.95 23.75 -4.12
C VAL A 31 3.00 23.02 -3.27
N GLU A 32 4.09 22.58 -3.90
CA GLU A 32 5.23 21.90 -3.27
C GLU A 32 5.93 22.70 -2.15
N VAL A 33 5.84 24.04 -2.16
CA VAL A 33 6.49 24.90 -1.15
C VAL A 33 5.55 25.33 -0.02
N ILE A 34 4.24 25.18 -0.20
CA ILE A 34 3.23 25.54 0.80
C ILE A 34 3.41 24.73 2.10
N PRO A 35 3.67 23.41 2.08
CA PRO A 35 3.96 22.65 3.31
C PRO A 35 5.20 23.14 4.06
N LEU A 36 6.22 23.64 3.34
CA LEU A 36 7.42 24.20 3.97
C LEU A 36 7.13 25.53 4.66
N LEU A 37 6.23 26.34 4.08
CA LEU A 37 5.74 27.56 4.69
C LEU A 37 4.85 27.27 5.92
N GLN A 38 3.97 26.26 5.83
CA GLN A 38 3.15 25.79 6.96
C GLN A 38 4.01 25.28 8.12
N GLU A 39 5.06 24.49 7.83
CA GLU A 39 6.02 24.01 8.83
C GLU A 39 6.67 25.18 9.59
N GLU A 40 7.09 26.23 8.87
CA GLU A 40 7.73 27.39 9.47
C GLU A 40 6.76 28.30 10.23
N LEU A 41 5.55 28.54 9.70
CA LEU A 41 4.51 29.33 10.37
C LEU A 41 4.01 28.63 11.65
N ASN A 42 3.83 27.31 11.60
CA ASN A 42 3.49 26.49 12.76
C ASN A 42 4.58 26.56 13.84
N ARG A 43 5.86 26.48 13.44
CA ARG A 43 7.01 26.65 14.34
C ARG A 43 7.03 28.01 15.04
N ARG A 44 6.53 29.06 14.38
CA ARG A 44 6.42 30.43 14.92
C ARG A 44 5.06 30.74 15.57
N GLY A 45 4.20 29.73 15.75
CA GLY A 45 2.92 29.87 16.44
C GLY A 45 1.82 30.59 15.67
N GLN A 46 1.95 30.75 14.34
CA GLN A 46 0.95 31.39 13.49
C GLN A 46 -0.08 30.37 12.96
N LEU A 47 -0.91 29.85 13.86
CA LEU A 47 -1.85 28.77 13.54
C LEU A 47 -2.97 29.19 12.58
N ALA A 48 -3.43 30.44 12.66
CA ALA A 48 -4.50 30.94 11.79
C ALA A 48 -4.09 30.97 10.31
N GLU A 49 -2.82 31.26 10.04
CA GLU A 49 -2.20 31.33 8.72
C GLU A 49 -1.96 29.94 8.16
N VAL A 50 -1.58 28.98 9.03
CA VAL A 50 -1.50 27.56 8.68
C VAL A 50 -2.86 27.02 8.26
N ASP A 51 -3.92 27.34 9.01
CA ASP A 51 -5.29 26.92 8.69
C ASP A 51 -5.79 27.52 7.37
N ARG A 52 -5.45 28.78 7.08
CA ARG A 52 -5.75 29.41 5.78
C ARG A 52 -5.07 28.67 4.63
N LEU A 53 -3.79 28.33 4.77
CA LEU A 53 -3.05 27.55 3.76
C LEU A 53 -3.66 26.16 3.58
N SER A 54 -4.06 25.49 4.65
CA SER A 54 -4.74 24.19 4.60
C SER A 54 -6.08 24.29 3.86
N ASN A 55 -6.88 25.32 4.15
CA ASN A 55 -8.15 25.56 3.48
C ASN A 55 -7.99 25.92 2.00
N PHE A 56 -6.93 26.65 1.65
CA PHE A 56 -6.59 26.94 0.26
C PHE A 56 -6.26 25.65 -0.52
N LEU A 57 -5.45 24.76 0.06
CA LEU A 57 -5.15 23.46 -0.54
C LEU A 57 -6.43 22.61 -0.68
N ALA A 58 -7.29 22.57 0.33
CA ALA A 58 -8.55 21.84 0.28
C ALA A 58 -9.51 22.35 -0.81
N LYS A 59 -9.71 23.68 -0.91
CA LYS A 59 -10.55 24.29 -1.95
C LYS A 59 -9.97 24.15 -3.35
N ARG A 60 -8.64 24.19 -3.49
CA ARG A 60 -7.96 23.92 -4.76
C ARG A 60 -8.21 22.48 -5.20
N ASN A 61 -8.21 21.54 -4.27
CA ASN A 61 -8.46 20.13 -4.55
C ASN A 61 -9.93 19.87 -4.95
N GLU A 62 -10.90 20.48 -4.28
CA GLU A 62 -12.33 20.41 -4.65
C GLU A 62 -12.61 20.93 -6.08
N ASN A 63 -11.88 21.95 -6.54
CA ASN A 63 -12.08 22.55 -7.88
C ASN A 63 -11.39 21.79 -9.02
N THR A 64 -10.62 20.72 -8.75
CA THR A 64 -9.89 20.02 -9.82
C THR A 64 -10.67 18.90 -10.50
N GLY A 65 -11.82 18.45 -9.99
CA GLY A 65 -12.70 17.45 -10.65
C GLY A 65 -12.04 16.09 -10.93
N ILE A 66 -10.77 15.91 -10.57
CA ILE A 66 -9.95 14.73 -10.84
C ILE A 66 -10.36 13.60 -9.89
N SER A 67 -10.68 13.91 -8.62
CA SER A 67 -11.08 12.96 -7.58
C SER A 67 -12.32 12.12 -7.91
N ASP A 68 -13.18 12.62 -8.81
CA ASP A 68 -14.45 11.98 -9.18
C ASP A 68 -14.37 11.18 -10.49
N LEU A 69 -13.20 11.15 -11.15
CA LEU A 69 -13.01 10.42 -12.40
C LEU A 69 -13.01 8.90 -12.15
N SER A 70 -13.77 8.17 -12.97
CA SER A 70 -13.67 6.71 -12.98
C SER A 70 -12.30 6.24 -13.46
N LYS A 71 -11.90 5.02 -13.07
CA LYS A 71 -10.60 4.41 -13.46
C LYS A 71 -10.33 4.44 -14.98
N LYS A 72 -11.39 4.34 -15.79
CA LYS A 72 -11.31 4.36 -17.26
C LYS A 72 -11.07 5.77 -17.81
N GLU A 73 -11.69 6.78 -17.20
CA GLU A 73 -11.50 8.19 -17.55
C GLU A 73 -10.10 8.68 -17.12
N LEU A 74 -9.62 8.21 -15.97
CA LEU A 74 -8.27 8.49 -15.50
C LEU A 74 -7.21 7.91 -16.45
N GLN A 75 -7.40 6.67 -16.93
CA GLN A 75 -6.51 6.04 -17.90
C GLN A 75 -6.52 6.74 -19.27
N LEU A 76 -7.68 7.22 -19.71
CA LEU A 76 -7.83 7.98 -20.94
C LEU A 76 -7.06 9.31 -20.82
N MET A 77 -7.26 10.05 -19.73
CA MET A 77 -6.58 11.31 -19.45
C MET A 77 -5.06 11.16 -19.37
N ILE A 78 -4.55 10.12 -18.69
CA ILE A 78 -3.11 9.84 -18.61
C ILE A 78 -2.56 9.55 -20.01
N SER A 79 -3.30 8.78 -20.82
CA SER A 79 -2.90 8.41 -22.17
C SER A 79 -2.88 9.62 -23.11
N GLU A 80 -3.86 10.52 -23.05
CA GLU A 80 -3.89 11.77 -23.81
C GLU A 80 -2.72 12.70 -23.44
N ARG A 81 -2.42 12.83 -22.13
CA ARG A 81 -1.31 13.66 -21.65
C ARG A 81 0.06 13.09 -22.06
N LEU A 82 0.25 11.78 -22.00
CA LEU A 82 1.46 11.13 -22.51
C LEU A 82 1.63 11.32 -24.03
N GLN A 83 0.54 11.22 -24.79
CA GLN A 83 0.56 11.49 -26.24
C GLN A 83 0.86 12.95 -26.57
N SER A 84 0.50 13.89 -25.69
CA SER A 84 0.85 15.30 -25.81
C SER A 84 2.32 15.60 -25.49
N GLY A 85 3.12 14.59 -25.12
CA GLY A 85 4.54 14.73 -24.80
C GLY A 85 4.83 15.13 -23.36
N GLU A 86 3.83 15.04 -22.48
CA GLU A 86 4.02 15.32 -21.06
C GLU A 86 4.77 14.18 -20.35
N SER A 87 5.67 14.53 -19.43
CA SER A 87 6.44 13.54 -18.66
C SER A 87 5.56 12.83 -17.63
N ILE A 88 5.76 11.52 -17.47
CA ILE A 88 5.03 10.69 -16.50
C ILE A 88 5.15 11.19 -15.05
N GLU A 89 6.29 11.77 -14.67
CA GLU A 89 6.48 12.37 -13.35
C GLU A 89 5.59 13.59 -13.10
N SER A 90 5.33 14.42 -14.12
CA SER A 90 4.40 15.56 -14.04
C SER A 90 2.98 15.09 -13.77
N ILE A 91 2.54 14.07 -14.52
CA ILE A 91 1.21 13.47 -14.39
C ILE A 91 1.03 12.84 -13.00
N LYS A 92 2.05 12.16 -12.47
CA LYS A 92 2.03 11.59 -11.11
C LYS A 92 1.92 12.66 -10.02
N ILE A 93 2.61 13.78 -10.18
CA ILE A 93 2.56 14.91 -9.23
C ILE A 93 1.15 15.50 -9.22
N ASP A 94 0.56 15.75 -10.40
CA ASP A 94 -0.80 16.28 -10.51
C ASP A 94 -1.85 15.35 -9.89
N LEU A 95 -1.76 14.05 -10.15
CA LEU A 95 -2.68 13.06 -9.56
C LEU A 95 -2.58 13.03 -8.04
N LYS A 96 -1.35 13.10 -7.52
CA LYS A 96 -1.09 13.14 -6.08
C LYS A 96 -1.59 14.44 -5.45
N ASP A 97 -1.37 15.57 -6.10
CA ASP A 97 -1.78 16.89 -5.63
C ASP A 97 -3.31 17.04 -5.64
N SER A 98 -4.00 16.39 -6.58
CA SER A 98 -5.47 16.30 -6.64
C SER A 98 -6.11 15.35 -5.62
N GLY A 99 -5.35 14.86 -4.63
CA GLY A 99 -5.89 13.98 -3.58
C GLY A 99 -6.20 12.56 -4.06
N ILE A 100 -5.89 12.22 -5.31
CA ILE A 100 -5.81 10.82 -5.75
C ILE A 100 -4.47 10.30 -5.25
N ASN A 101 -4.50 9.79 -4.03
CA ASN A 101 -3.45 8.92 -3.57
C ASN A 101 -3.56 7.64 -4.41
N ILE A 102 -2.79 7.58 -5.51
CA ILE A 102 -2.68 6.41 -6.40
C ILE A 102 -2.43 5.14 -5.59
N TYR A 103 -1.94 5.26 -4.35
CA TYR A 103 -1.66 4.18 -3.43
C TYR A 103 -2.86 3.71 -2.58
N GLU A 104 -3.86 4.54 -2.25
CA GLU A 104 -4.96 4.12 -1.35
C GLU A 104 -6.11 3.39 -2.06
N THR A 105 -6.50 3.82 -3.26
CA THR A 105 -7.53 3.11 -4.05
C THR A 105 -6.94 1.90 -4.80
N VAL A 106 -5.64 1.92 -5.08
CA VAL A 106 -4.94 0.77 -5.66
C VAL A 106 -4.61 -0.25 -4.58
N ASP A 107 -4.38 0.10 -3.32
CA ASP A 107 -4.03 -0.89 -2.30
C ASP A 107 -5.12 -1.94 -2.06
N GLU A 108 -6.41 -1.61 -2.12
CA GLU A 108 -7.46 -2.62 -1.96
C GLU A 108 -7.62 -3.51 -3.20
N ASP A 109 -7.60 -2.93 -4.39
CA ASP A 109 -7.71 -3.66 -5.65
C ASP A 109 -6.46 -4.49 -5.92
N GLU A 110 -5.27 -3.94 -5.69
CA GLU A 110 -3.98 -4.60 -5.80
C GLU A 110 -3.84 -5.69 -4.73
N LYS A 111 -4.32 -5.47 -3.51
CA LYS A 111 -4.36 -6.55 -2.50
C LYS A 111 -5.32 -7.66 -2.91
N LYS A 112 -6.50 -7.35 -3.45
CA LYS A 112 -7.44 -8.35 -3.99
C LYS A 112 -6.84 -9.10 -5.18
N ILE A 113 -6.19 -8.40 -6.11
CA ILE A 113 -5.50 -8.99 -7.26
C ILE A 113 -4.32 -9.85 -6.79
N LYS A 114 -3.52 -9.38 -5.82
CA LYS A 114 -2.43 -10.13 -5.21
C LYS A 114 -2.93 -11.39 -4.52
N ASP A 115 -3.99 -11.29 -3.72
CA ASP A 115 -4.56 -12.45 -3.04
C ASP A 115 -5.21 -13.43 -4.02
N LYS A 116 -5.83 -12.94 -5.11
CA LYS A 116 -6.33 -13.77 -6.21
C LYS A 116 -5.18 -14.49 -6.93
N ALA A 117 -4.12 -13.77 -7.26
CA ALA A 117 -2.93 -14.33 -7.89
C ALA A 117 -2.24 -15.36 -7.00
N PHE A 118 -2.09 -15.08 -5.70
CA PHE A 118 -1.55 -16.04 -4.74
C PHE A 118 -2.40 -17.29 -4.61
N SER A 119 -3.73 -17.14 -4.60
CA SER A 119 -4.66 -18.28 -4.58
C SER A 119 -4.53 -19.10 -5.85
N TYR A 120 -4.52 -18.43 -7.01
CA TYR A 120 -4.38 -19.08 -8.31
C TYR A 120 -3.05 -19.83 -8.46
N ILE A 121 -1.92 -19.22 -8.09
CA ILE A 121 -0.61 -19.89 -8.06
C ILE A 121 -0.63 -21.12 -7.15
N THR A 122 -1.27 -21.00 -5.98
CA THR A 122 -1.37 -22.10 -5.03
C THR A 122 -2.20 -23.26 -5.60
N ASP A 123 -3.31 -22.96 -6.28
CA ASP A 123 -4.18 -23.96 -6.89
C ASP A 123 -3.48 -24.68 -8.06
N LEU A 124 -2.79 -23.95 -8.94
CA LEU A 124 -2.02 -24.52 -10.04
C LEU A 124 -0.89 -25.44 -9.53
N ARG A 125 -0.24 -25.07 -8.41
CA ARG A 125 0.76 -25.92 -7.75
C ARG A 125 0.15 -27.17 -7.11
N GLN A 126 -1.06 -27.08 -6.56
CA GLN A 126 -1.78 -28.25 -6.04
C GLN A 126 -2.18 -29.22 -7.16
N GLN A 127 -2.52 -28.71 -8.34
CA GLN A 127 -2.74 -29.50 -9.55
C GLN A 127 -1.45 -30.17 -10.08
N GLY A 128 -0.29 -29.82 -9.54
CA GLY A 128 1.00 -30.42 -9.90
C GLY A 128 1.59 -29.88 -11.20
N LEU A 129 1.15 -28.71 -11.65
CA LEU A 129 1.71 -28.03 -12.82
C LEU A 129 3.15 -27.55 -12.54
N LYS A 130 3.97 -27.56 -13.59
CA LYS A 130 5.35 -27.07 -13.55
C LYS A 130 5.41 -25.54 -13.58
N GLU A 131 6.47 -24.97 -13.02
CA GLU A 131 6.63 -23.51 -12.90
C GLU A 131 6.58 -22.73 -14.23
N ASP A 132 7.04 -23.33 -15.34
CA ASP A 132 6.97 -22.75 -16.69
C ASP A 132 5.53 -22.64 -17.22
N VAL A 133 4.72 -23.67 -16.96
CA VAL A 133 3.29 -23.68 -17.28
C VAL A 133 2.52 -22.70 -16.40
N ILE A 134 2.93 -22.57 -15.12
CA ILE A 134 2.36 -21.60 -14.21
C ILE A 134 2.64 -20.17 -14.70
N ASN A 135 3.86 -19.86 -15.14
CA ASN A 135 4.20 -18.53 -15.68
C ASN A 135 3.32 -18.16 -16.88
N LYS A 136 3.16 -19.07 -17.85
CA LYS A 136 2.26 -18.84 -18.99
C LYS A 136 0.82 -18.57 -18.56
N LYS A 137 0.30 -19.33 -17.60
CA LYS A 137 -1.05 -19.13 -17.08
C LYS A 137 -1.22 -17.83 -16.30
N LEU A 138 -0.17 -17.30 -15.68
CA LEU A 138 -0.21 -16.00 -15.00
C LEU A 138 -0.19 -14.84 -16.00
N GLU A 139 0.57 -14.98 -17.08
CA GLU A 139 0.58 -14.02 -18.18
C GLU A 139 -0.78 -14.01 -18.91
N GLU A 140 -1.34 -15.17 -19.24
CA GLU A 140 -2.61 -15.31 -19.97
C GLU A 140 -3.83 -14.82 -19.16
N GLU A 141 -3.93 -15.16 -17.88
CA GLU A 141 -5.14 -14.90 -17.08
C GLU A 141 -5.06 -13.62 -16.23
N LEU A 142 -3.85 -13.17 -15.90
CA LEU A 142 -3.63 -12.03 -15.00
C LEU A 142 -2.73 -10.95 -15.62
N SER A 143 -2.25 -11.13 -16.85
CA SER A 143 -1.35 -10.19 -17.54
C SER A 143 -0.11 -9.83 -16.74
N LEU A 144 0.39 -10.79 -15.94
CA LEU A 144 1.63 -10.63 -15.19
C LEU A 144 2.81 -10.99 -16.09
N ASN A 145 3.79 -10.09 -16.18
CA ASN A 145 5.05 -10.39 -16.85
C ASN A 145 5.89 -11.39 -16.00
N GLU A 146 7.03 -11.83 -16.55
CA GLU A 146 7.90 -12.81 -15.89
C GLU A 146 8.45 -12.30 -14.55
N GLU A 147 8.91 -11.04 -14.50
CA GLU A 147 9.45 -10.41 -13.29
C GLU A 147 8.41 -10.34 -12.16
N ASP A 148 7.19 -9.91 -12.48
CA ASP A 148 6.07 -9.85 -11.54
C ASP A 148 5.67 -11.24 -11.05
N SER A 149 5.63 -12.22 -11.95
CA SER A 149 5.34 -13.61 -11.62
C SER A 149 6.38 -14.21 -10.67
N GLU A 150 7.67 -13.94 -10.89
CA GLU A 150 8.74 -14.37 -9.99
C GLU A 150 8.65 -13.69 -8.63
N ASN A 151 8.41 -12.37 -8.61
CA ASN A 151 8.22 -11.60 -7.39
C ASN A 151 7.03 -12.12 -6.57
N MET A 152 5.91 -12.46 -7.22
CA MET A 152 4.76 -13.07 -6.55
C MET A 152 5.10 -14.45 -5.97
N LYS A 153 5.81 -15.30 -6.73
CA LYS A 153 6.22 -16.63 -6.26
C LYS A 153 7.17 -16.54 -5.05
N ALA A 154 8.09 -15.58 -5.06
CA ALA A 154 9.00 -15.33 -3.95
C ALA A 154 8.23 -14.88 -2.69
N GLN A 155 7.32 -13.93 -2.83
CA GLN A 155 6.45 -13.48 -1.73
C GLN A 155 5.56 -14.61 -1.20
N LEU A 156 5.01 -15.45 -2.07
CA LEU A 156 4.19 -16.60 -1.69
C LEU A 156 5.01 -17.62 -0.89
N LYS A 157 6.28 -17.83 -1.25
CA LYS A 157 7.22 -18.71 -0.52
C LYS A 157 7.53 -18.16 0.88
N GLU A 158 7.74 -16.85 1.01
CA GLU A 158 7.93 -16.19 2.31
C GLU A 158 6.67 -16.26 3.18
N ARG A 159 5.49 -15.96 2.62
CA ARG A 159 4.20 -16.16 3.31
C ARG A 159 4.01 -17.61 3.75
N GLY A 160 4.41 -18.57 2.91
CA GLY A 160 4.39 -19.99 3.23
C GLY A 160 5.26 -20.33 4.45
N LYS A 161 6.49 -19.81 4.53
CA LYS A 161 7.38 -19.97 5.71
C LYS A 161 6.73 -19.40 6.97
N GLN A 162 6.18 -18.20 6.89
CA GLN A 162 5.50 -17.54 8.02
C GLN A 162 4.30 -18.35 8.49
N ASN A 163 3.47 -18.86 7.56
CA ASN A 163 2.33 -19.71 7.89
C ASN A 163 2.73 -21.02 8.58
N ILE A 164 3.82 -21.66 8.13
CA ILE A 164 4.37 -22.85 8.79
C ILE A 164 4.83 -22.50 10.21
N LEU A 165 5.60 -21.42 10.38
CA LEU A 165 6.13 -21.01 11.68
C LEU A 165 5.01 -20.71 12.68
N ILE A 166 4.06 -19.85 12.30
CA ILE A 166 2.91 -19.48 13.12
C ILE A 166 2.06 -20.72 13.42
N GLY A 167 1.82 -21.56 12.40
CA GLY A 167 1.04 -22.78 12.55
C GLY A 167 1.68 -23.78 13.52
N ALA A 168 3.00 -23.97 13.46
CA ALA A 168 3.75 -24.82 14.38
C ALA A 168 3.66 -24.33 15.82
N LEU A 169 3.83 -23.01 16.05
CA LEU A 169 3.68 -22.42 17.38
C LEU A 169 2.28 -22.66 17.95
N LEU A 170 1.23 -22.41 17.15
CA LEU A 170 -0.17 -22.63 17.56
C LEU A 170 -0.47 -24.11 17.85
N ALA A 171 0.01 -25.02 17.01
CA ALA A 171 -0.18 -26.46 17.19
C ALA A 171 0.54 -26.97 18.45
N ILE A 172 1.75 -26.48 18.74
CA ILE A 172 2.48 -26.85 19.97
C ILE A 172 1.73 -26.35 21.20
N VAL A 173 1.36 -25.07 21.24
CA VAL A 173 0.65 -24.48 22.40
C VAL A 173 -0.69 -25.17 22.63
N GLY A 174 -1.48 -25.35 21.57
CA GLY A 174 -2.77 -26.06 21.65
C GLY A 174 -2.61 -27.51 22.07
N GLY A 175 -1.62 -28.22 21.51
CA GLY A 175 -1.33 -29.62 21.82
C GLY A 175 -0.91 -29.83 23.28
N VAL A 176 -0.03 -28.97 23.80
CA VAL A 176 0.39 -29.00 25.21
C VAL A 176 -0.80 -28.74 26.13
N ALA A 177 -1.65 -27.75 25.82
CA ALA A 177 -2.82 -27.45 26.63
C ALA A 177 -3.86 -28.60 26.63
N VAL A 178 -4.05 -29.28 25.49
CA VAL A 178 -4.87 -30.50 25.38
C VAL A 178 -4.26 -31.63 26.23
N ALA A 179 -2.95 -31.85 26.14
CA ALA A 179 -2.27 -32.90 26.91
C ALA A 179 -2.41 -32.68 28.43
N ILE A 180 -2.18 -31.46 28.92
CA ILE A 180 -2.36 -31.09 30.33
C ILE A 180 -3.81 -31.31 30.80
N SER A 181 -4.77 -30.96 29.96
CA SER A 181 -6.20 -31.14 30.26
C SER A 181 -6.58 -32.62 30.39
N LEU A 182 -6.04 -33.47 29.51
CA LEU A 182 -6.23 -34.92 29.58
C LEU A 182 -5.58 -35.53 30.83
N SER A 183 -4.36 -35.11 31.17
CA SER A 183 -3.63 -35.62 32.35
C SER A 183 -4.27 -35.21 33.68
N SER A 184 -4.92 -34.06 33.74
CA SER A 184 -5.59 -33.55 34.94
C SER A 184 -7.02 -34.08 35.14
N LYS A 185 -7.52 -34.95 34.24
CA LYS A 185 -8.94 -35.34 34.15
C LYS A 185 -9.89 -34.14 34.05
N GLY A 186 -9.38 -33.00 33.56
CA GLY A 186 -10.14 -31.79 33.35
C GLY A 186 -10.99 -31.87 32.08
N LYS A 187 -11.96 -30.97 31.95
CA LYS A 187 -12.69 -30.81 30.69
C LYS A 187 -11.75 -30.24 29.63
N LEU A 188 -11.79 -30.78 28.43
CA LEU A 188 -11.03 -30.25 27.30
C LEU A 188 -11.50 -28.82 26.97
N PRO A 189 -10.63 -27.81 27.08
CA PRO A 189 -10.99 -26.46 26.68
C PRO A 189 -11.13 -26.41 25.16
N TYR A 190 -12.31 -26.02 24.69
CA TYR A 190 -12.59 -25.86 23.26
C TYR A 190 -11.62 -24.91 22.57
N SER A 191 -11.13 -23.88 23.29
CA SER A 191 -10.12 -22.95 22.80
C SER A 191 -8.81 -23.64 22.41
N SER A 192 -8.34 -24.61 23.19
CA SER A 192 -7.09 -25.34 22.89
C SER A 192 -7.22 -26.25 21.68
N LEU A 193 -8.40 -26.86 21.49
CA LEU A 193 -8.70 -27.63 20.27
C LEU A 193 -8.73 -26.71 19.04
N ILE A 194 -9.41 -25.57 19.12
CA ILE A 194 -9.45 -24.58 18.03
C ILE A 194 -8.04 -24.12 17.69
N LEU A 195 -7.23 -23.77 18.69
CA LEU A 195 -5.83 -23.35 18.48
C LEU A 195 -5.01 -24.44 17.78
N PHE A 196 -5.15 -25.69 18.21
CA PHE A 196 -4.46 -26.83 17.59
C PHE A 196 -4.86 -26.99 16.11
N PHE A 197 -6.16 -27.04 15.82
CA PHE A 197 -6.66 -27.21 14.45
C PHE A 197 -6.32 -26.03 13.54
N VAL A 198 -6.40 -24.79 14.04
CA VAL A 198 -5.95 -23.60 13.30
C VAL A 198 -4.45 -23.67 13.01
N GLY A 199 -3.66 -24.14 13.98
CA GLY A 199 -2.23 -24.38 13.80
C GLY A 199 -1.93 -25.37 12.67
N VAL A 200 -2.57 -26.55 12.72
CA VAL A 200 -2.45 -27.57 11.67
C VAL A 200 -2.87 -27.03 10.30
N TRP A 201 -4.00 -26.33 10.22
CA TRP A 201 -4.46 -25.74 8.95
C TRP A 201 -3.46 -24.72 8.38
N ARG A 202 -2.89 -23.86 9.23
CA ARG A 202 -1.83 -22.91 8.83
C ARG A 202 -0.58 -23.61 8.32
N ILE A 203 -0.16 -24.72 8.94
CA ILE A 203 0.96 -25.53 8.45
C ILE A 203 0.67 -26.08 7.06
N VAL A 204 -0.49 -26.70 6.86
CA VAL A 204 -0.89 -27.26 5.55
C VAL A 204 -0.92 -26.17 4.47
N LYS A 205 -1.53 -25.02 4.77
CA LYS A 205 -1.56 -23.86 3.87
C LYS A 205 -0.15 -23.34 3.56
N GLY A 206 0.74 -23.29 4.56
CA GLY A 206 2.10 -22.82 4.33
C GLY A 206 2.95 -23.79 3.49
N VAL A 207 2.73 -25.10 3.63
CA VAL A 207 3.38 -26.12 2.79
C VAL A 207 2.93 -26.01 1.33
N SER A 208 1.64 -25.83 1.07
CA SER A 208 1.14 -25.67 -0.31
C SER A 208 1.66 -24.39 -0.97
N GLN A 209 1.79 -23.29 -0.22
CA GLN A 209 2.36 -22.03 -0.70
C GLN A 209 3.86 -22.11 -0.99
N ARG A 210 4.61 -22.89 -0.20
CA ARG A 210 6.07 -23.04 -0.34
C ARG A 210 6.48 -23.97 -1.48
N LYS A 211 5.63 -24.94 -1.83
CA LYS A 211 5.95 -25.98 -2.81
C LYS A 211 6.19 -25.34 -4.18
N SER A 212 7.41 -25.45 -4.68
CA SER A 212 7.78 -25.13 -6.06
C SER A 212 8.13 -26.47 -6.71
N LYS A 213 7.52 -26.78 -7.84
CA LYS A 213 7.69 -28.07 -8.53
C LYS A 213 8.07 -27.84 -9.98
#